data_AF-A0A8K0G4K5-F1
#
_entry.id   AF-A0A8K0G4K5-F1
#
_cell.length_a   1.000
_cell.length_b   1.000
_cell.length_c   1.000
_cell.angle_alpha   90.00
_cell.angle_beta   90.00
_cell.angle_gamma   90.00
#
_symmetry.space_group_name_H-M   'P 1'
#
loop_
_entity.id
_entity.type
_entity.pdbx_description
1 polymer ?
#
loop_
_entity_poly.entity_id
_entity_poly.type
_entity_poly.pdbx_seq_one_letter_code
_entity_poly.pdbx_strand_id
1 'polypeptide(L)'
;MSKVPHPPSYSSPLSQLPSTNKNPNPYAVDGELPKNPSRSSSSNIRHVNSFGNSRMFSNVFYVIKKLTGDFSQDNPFIIERVIRTEIEQVKAVKKIREGLLVEVANFTQSKKICQMQTLGGQPITVVPHERLNYTKGIISHRDLLNCSVDEIAEALSEDGVVEAKLMITKRNGVSVNTAS
;
A
#
# COMPACT_ATOMS: atom_id res chain seq x y z
N MET A 1 -25.90 -17.69 -59.11
CA MET A 1 -26.56 -17.08 -57.94
C MET A 1 -26.69 -18.16 -56.87
N SER A 2 -25.80 -18.16 -55.87
CA SER A 2 -25.77 -19.22 -54.84
C SER A 2 -25.98 -18.60 -53.46
N LYS A 3 -27.04 -19.04 -52.78
CA LYS A 3 -27.51 -18.54 -51.48
C LYS A 3 -26.62 -19.03 -50.32
N VAL A 4 -26.43 -18.15 -49.33
CA VAL A 4 -25.81 -18.41 -48.03
C VAL A 4 -26.82 -19.09 -47.09
N PRO A 5 -26.43 -20.07 -46.24
CA PRO A 5 -27.20 -20.47 -45.06
C PRO A 5 -26.61 -19.90 -43.75
N HIS A 6 -27.46 -19.29 -42.94
CA HIS A 6 -27.17 -18.91 -41.55
C HIS A 6 -27.36 -20.09 -40.58
N PRO A 7 -26.62 -20.17 -39.46
CA PRO A 7 -26.84 -21.18 -38.43
C PRO A 7 -28.07 -20.85 -37.55
N PRO A 8 -28.78 -21.88 -37.03
CA PRO A 8 -29.96 -21.69 -36.20
C PRO A 8 -29.61 -21.27 -34.75
N SER A 9 -30.36 -20.29 -34.25
CA SER A 9 -30.40 -19.87 -32.85
C SER A 9 -31.27 -20.84 -32.02
N TYR A 10 -30.70 -21.44 -30.98
CA TYR A 10 -31.44 -22.25 -30.01
C TYR A 10 -31.76 -21.44 -28.75
N SER A 11 -33.04 -21.42 -28.37
CA SER A 11 -33.52 -20.88 -27.10
C SER A 11 -34.35 -21.92 -26.31
N SER A 12 -34.32 -21.76 -24.98
CA SER A 12 -35.30 -22.20 -23.96
C SER A 12 -35.09 -23.60 -23.32
N PRO A 13 -35.65 -23.89 -22.11
CA PRO A 13 -36.35 -23.03 -21.13
C PRO A 13 -35.90 -23.19 -19.64
N LEU A 14 -36.35 -22.23 -18.81
CA LEU A 14 -36.33 -22.21 -17.35
C LEU A 14 -37.35 -23.22 -16.76
N SER A 15 -36.99 -23.96 -15.71
CA SER A 15 -37.95 -24.69 -14.86
C SER A 15 -37.64 -24.44 -13.37
N GLN A 16 -38.70 -24.18 -12.59
CA GLN A 16 -38.70 -23.77 -11.19
C GLN A 16 -39.47 -24.77 -10.30
N LEU A 17 -39.00 -24.90 -9.04
CA LEU A 17 -39.69 -25.15 -7.75
C LEU A 17 -40.09 -26.62 -7.39
N PRO A 18 -40.21 -27.02 -6.08
CA PRO A 18 -40.69 -26.21 -4.95
C PRO A 18 -39.99 -26.35 -3.57
N SER A 19 -40.61 -25.64 -2.63
CA SER A 19 -40.20 -25.07 -1.35
C SER A 19 -40.38 -25.93 -0.09
N THR A 20 -39.82 -25.42 1.02
CA THR A 20 -40.23 -25.50 2.44
C THR A 20 -39.74 -26.66 3.34
N ASN A 21 -39.02 -26.31 4.40
CA ASN A 21 -39.50 -26.62 5.76
C ASN A 21 -39.21 -25.44 6.70
N LYS A 22 -40.27 -24.98 7.39
CA LYS A 22 -40.29 -23.90 8.37
C LYS A 22 -40.41 -24.53 9.77
N ASN A 23 -39.55 -24.05 10.68
CA ASN A 23 -39.84 -23.72 12.10
C ASN A 23 -39.89 -24.86 13.15
N PRO A 24 -39.86 -24.56 14.48
CA PRO A 24 -38.79 -23.94 15.29
C PRO A 24 -38.49 -24.74 16.58
N ASN A 25 -37.56 -24.27 17.43
CA ASN A 25 -37.92 -24.17 18.85
C ASN A 25 -37.27 -22.94 19.54
N PRO A 26 -38.08 -21.98 20.03
CA PRO A 26 -37.66 -20.87 20.87
C PRO A 26 -37.70 -21.28 22.36
N TYR A 27 -36.71 -20.87 23.15
CA TYR A 27 -36.59 -21.08 24.60
C TYR A 27 -36.17 -22.49 25.06
N ALA A 28 -34.86 -22.69 25.18
CA ALA A 28 -34.27 -23.50 26.26
C ALA A 28 -33.12 -22.69 26.87
N VAL A 29 -33.42 -22.04 27.99
CA VAL A 29 -32.45 -21.47 28.93
C VAL A 29 -32.29 -22.53 30.02
N ASP A 30 -31.04 -22.90 30.34
CA ASP A 30 -30.52 -23.32 31.65
C ASP A 30 -29.25 -24.19 31.48
N GLY A 31 -28.10 -23.75 32.01
CA GLY A 31 -26.90 -24.60 32.17
C GLY A 31 -25.53 -23.93 31.95
N GLU A 32 -24.93 -23.44 33.04
CA GLU A 32 -23.49 -23.31 33.36
C GLU A 32 -22.45 -22.83 32.33
N LEU A 33 -21.78 -21.71 32.66
CA LEU A 33 -20.49 -21.29 32.06
C LEU A 33 -19.39 -22.34 32.34
N PRO A 34 -18.62 -22.80 31.34
CA PRO A 34 -17.40 -23.54 31.61
C PRO A 34 -16.31 -22.63 32.18
N LYS A 35 -15.86 -22.95 33.40
CA LYS A 35 -14.65 -22.38 34.04
C LYS A 35 -13.40 -22.83 33.26
N ASN A 36 -12.68 -21.89 32.66
CA ASN A 36 -11.38 -22.18 32.06
C ASN A 36 -10.31 -22.39 33.15
N PRO A 37 -9.50 -23.47 33.10
CA PRO A 37 -8.44 -23.69 34.06
C PRO A 37 -7.24 -22.79 33.79
N SER A 38 -6.85 -22.02 34.79
CA SER A 38 -5.58 -21.29 34.84
C SER A 38 -4.40 -22.27 34.92
N ARG A 39 -3.63 -22.38 33.84
CA ARG A 39 -2.26 -22.91 33.84
C ARG A 39 -1.34 -22.05 33.00
N SER A 40 -0.40 -21.41 33.69
CA SER A 40 0.78 -20.74 33.14
C SER A 40 1.71 -21.76 32.48
N SER A 41 2.10 -21.50 31.22
CA SER A 41 3.33 -22.02 30.64
C SER A 41 3.86 -21.03 29.61
N SER A 42 5.02 -20.48 29.93
CA SER A 42 5.85 -19.62 29.09
C SER A 42 6.20 -20.33 27.78
N SER A 43 5.89 -19.69 26.65
CA SER A 43 6.60 -19.96 25.39
C SER A 43 6.43 -18.80 24.42
N ASN A 44 7.52 -18.04 24.25
CA ASN A 44 7.90 -17.23 23.08
C ASN A 44 6.81 -17.04 22.00
N ILE A 45 6.01 -15.98 22.13
CA ILE A 45 5.34 -15.40 20.97
C ILE A 45 6.43 -14.67 20.19
N ARG A 46 6.97 -15.37 19.20
CA ARG A 46 7.73 -14.76 18.10
C ARG A 46 6.91 -13.57 17.63
N HIS A 47 7.51 -12.39 17.60
CA HIS A 47 6.96 -11.23 16.93
C HIS A 47 6.85 -11.61 15.44
N VAL A 48 5.76 -12.26 15.08
CA VAL A 48 5.31 -12.35 13.71
C VAL A 48 4.96 -10.93 13.36
N ASN A 49 5.76 -10.32 12.48
CA ASN A 49 5.42 -9.03 11.90
C ASN A 49 4.03 -9.17 11.31
N SER A 50 3.04 -8.66 12.05
CA SER A 50 1.68 -8.54 11.58
C SER A 50 1.75 -7.71 10.32
N PHE A 51 1.42 -8.32 9.18
CA PHE A 51 1.07 -7.60 7.96
C PHE A 51 -0.26 -6.89 8.23
N GLY A 52 -0.19 -5.83 9.03
CA GLY A 52 -1.33 -5.03 9.46
C GLY A 52 -1.77 -4.09 8.35
N ASN A 53 -3.01 -4.28 7.89
CA ASN A 53 -3.80 -3.40 7.02
C ASN A 53 -3.28 -3.15 5.60
N SER A 54 -3.46 -4.14 4.73
CA SER A 54 -3.33 -4.10 3.27
C SER A 54 -4.36 -3.21 2.55
N ARG A 55 -4.44 -1.93 2.92
CA ARG A 55 -4.64 -0.83 1.95
C ARG A 55 -3.38 0.07 1.87
N MET A 56 -2.22 -0.47 2.30
CA MET A 56 -0.95 0.23 2.27
C MET A 56 -0.54 0.57 0.84
N PHE A 57 -0.47 1.85 0.55
CA PHE A 57 0.14 2.39 -0.66
C PHE A 57 1.49 1.70 -0.89
N SER A 58 1.62 0.97 -1.99
CA SER A 58 2.96 0.57 -2.42
C SER A 58 3.67 1.84 -2.86
N ASN A 59 4.86 2.08 -2.32
CA ASN A 59 5.71 3.13 -2.87
C ASN A 59 5.91 2.84 -4.37
N VAL A 60 5.79 3.89 -5.17
CA VAL A 60 5.91 3.84 -6.63
C VAL A 60 7.35 4.20 -7.03
N PHE A 61 7.99 5.06 -6.26
CA PHE A 61 9.33 5.56 -6.53
C PHE A 61 10.34 4.98 -5.55
N TYR A 62 11.43 4.42 -6.07
CA TYR A 62 12.54 3.88 -5.29
C TYR A 62 13.87 4.45 -5.77
N VAL A 63 14.84 4.50 -4.87
CA VAL A 63 16.22 4.84 -5.18
C VAL A 63 17.09 3.62 -4.93
N ILE A 64 17.77 3.17 -5.99
CA ILE A 64 18.81 2.14 -5.93
C ILE A 64 20.16 2.86 -5.78
N LYS A 65 20.93 2.48 -4.75
CA LYS A 65 22.29 2.99 -4.50
C LYS A 65 23.27 1.82 -4.51
N LYS A 66 24.49 2.02 -5.03
CA LYS A 66 25.56 1.04 -4.80
C LYS A 66 25.98 1.11 -3.34
N LEU A 67 26.39 -0.02 -2.78
CA LEU A 67 26.96 -0.04 -1.44
C LEU A 67 28.36 0.62 -1.42
N THR A 68 29.09 0.51 -2.53
CA THR A 68 30.41 1.13 -2.73
C THR A 68 30.42 1.88 -4.06
N GLY A 69 30.77 3.17 -4.03
CA GLY A 69 30.84 4.02 -5.22
C GLY A 69 29.47 4.48 -5.72
N ASP A 70 29.39 4.80 -7.01
CA ASP A 70 28.19 5.34 -7.65
C ASP A 70 27.95 4.73 -9.05
N PHE A 71 26.92 5.23 -9.72
CA PHE A 71 26.58 4.84 -11.10
C PHE A 71 27.22 5.77 -12.16
N SER A 72 28.29 6.52 -11.81
CA SER A 72 28.84 7.55 -12.68
C SER A 72 29.49 6.99 -13.94
N GLN A 73 30.20 5.87 -13.80
CA GLN A 73 30.95 5.21 -14.88
C GLN A 73 30.20 4.07 -15.56
N ASP A 74 29.05 3.67 -15.04
CA ASP A 74 28.26 2.59 -15.62
C ASP A 74 27.56 3.03 -16.91
N ASN A 75 27.46 2.11 -17.86
CA ASN A 75 26.76 2.36 -19.11
C ASN A 75 25.25 2.47 -18.86
N PRO A 76 24.59 3.60 -19.22
CA PRO A 76 23.18 3.83 -18.92
C PRO A 76 22.25 2.82 -19.59
N PHE A 77 22.58 2.32 -20.79
CA PHE A 77 21.78 1.32 -21.50
C PHE A 77 21.88 -0.06 -20.85
N ILE A 78 23.07 -0.42 -20.35
CA ILE A 78 23.26 -1.68 -19.61
C ILE A 78 22.47 -1.62 -18.29
N ILE A 79 22.59 -0.52 -17.54
CA ILE A 79 21.84 -0.33 -16.30
C ILE A 79 20.34 -0.49 -16.53
N GLU A 80 19.80 0.22 -17.52
CA GLU A 80 18.36 0.16 -17.81
C GLU A 80 17.93 -1.26 -18.18
N ARG A 81 18.71 -1.94 -19.03
CA ARG A 81 18.43 -3.33 -19.43
C ARG A 81 18.44 -4.27 -18.23
N VAL A 82 19.44 -4.19 -17.35
CA VAL A 82 19.53 -5.05 -16.16
C VAL A 82 18.33 -4.79 -15.25
N ILE A 83 17.98 -3.54 -14.98
CA ILE A 83 16.80 -3.21 -14.15
C ILE A 83 15.53 -3.77 -14.77
N ARG A 84 15.35 -3.61 -16.09
CA ARG A 84 14.17 -4.15 -16.80
C ARG A 84 14.15 -5.68 -16.86
N THR A 85 15.30 -6.35 -16.79
CA THR A 85 15.35 -7.81 -16.68
C THR A 85 15.00 -8.27 -15.27
N GLU A 86 15.53 -7.61 -14.25
CA GLU A 86 15.29 -7.94 -12.85
C GLU A 86 13.86 -7.62 -12.41
N ILE A 87 13.30 -6.47 -12.81
CA ILE A 87 12.01 -5.96 -12.30
C ILE A 87 10.90 -6.04 -13.37
N GLU A 88 11.23 -6.42 -14.60
CA GLU A 88 10.34 -6.40 -15.78
C GLU A 88 10.01 -4.96 -16.26
N GLN A 89 8.79 -4.72 -16.72
CA GLN A 89 8.32 -3.45 -17.30
C GLN A 89 8.14 -2.37 -16.23
N VAL A 90 9.26 -1.82 -15.73
CA VAL A 90 9.26 -0.57 -14.95
C VAL A 90 8.88 0.62 -15.83
N LYS A 91 8.20 1.62 -15.26
CA LYS A 91 7.75 2.81 -16.00
C LYS A 91 8.92 3.69 -16.41
N ALA A 92 9.84 3.93 -15.48
CA ALA A 92 10.99 4.78 -15.71
C ALA A 92 12.19 4.33 -14.88
N VAL A 93 13.37 4.51 -15.47
CA VAL A 93 14.66 4.43 -14.78
C VAL A 93 15.41 5.73 -15.10
N LYS A 94 15.80 6.48 -14.08
CA LYS A 94 16.49 7.76 -14.24
C LYS A 94 17.69 7.81 -13.30
N LYS A 95 18.85 8.16 -13.84
CA LYS A 95 20.02 8.46 -13.01
C LYS A 95 19.82 9.78 -12.27
N ILE A 96 20.06 9.77 -10.97
CA ILE A 96 20.03 10.94 -10.09
C ILE A 96 21.36 11.04 -9.34
N ARG A 97 21.61 12.16 -8.66
CA ARG A 97 22.87 12.38 -7.92
C ARG A 97 23.19 11.28 -6.91
N GLU A 98 22.16 10.74 -6.27
CA GLU A 98 22.32 9.74 -5.22
C GLU A 98 22.24 8.28 -5.69
N GLY A 99 22.00 8.02 -6.99
CA GLY A 99 21.79 6.66 -7.48
C GLY A 99 20.89 6.57 -8.71
N LEU A 100 20.03 5.55 -8.75
CA LEU A 100 19.05 5.33 -9.81
C LEU A 100 17.64 5.44 -9.24
N LEU A 101 16.87 6.40 -9.72
CA LEU A 101 15.44 6.52 -9.47
C LEU A 101 14.68 5.53 -10.36
N VAL A 102 13.89 4.65 -9.76
CA VAL A 102 13.05 3.68 -10.47
C VAL A 102 11.59 3.94 -10.12
N GLU A 103 10.77 4.12 -11.15
CA GLU A 103 9.32 4.18 -11.04
C GLU A 103 8.71 2.84 -11.43
N VAL A 104 8.07 2.16 -10.48
CA VAL A 104 7.38 0.88 -10.72
C VAL A 104 5.93 1.10 -11.17
N ALA A 105 5.36 0.10 -11.85
CA ALA A 105 4.00 0.14 -12.36
C ALA A 105 2.97 -0.50 -11.43
N ASN A 106 3.38 -1.45 -10.58
CA ASN A 106 2.45 -2.22 -9.74
C ASN A 106 3.11 -2.77 -8.47
N PHE A 107 2.27 -3.34 -7.60
CA PHE A 107 2.68 -3.90 -6.31
C PHE A 107 3.69 -5.05 -6.44
N THR A 108 3.53 -5.93 -7.44
CA THR A 108 4.46 -7.05 -7.65
C THR A 108 5.87 -6.56 -7.92
N GLN A 109 6.01 -5.51 -8.73
CA GLN A 109 7.29 -4.87 -9.02
C GLN A 109 7.87 -4.15 -7.79
N SER A 110 7.02 -3.46 -7.02
CA SER A 110 7.40 -2.86 -5.73
C SER A 110 7.97 -3.89 -4.76
N LYS A 111 7.33 -5.06 -4.65
CA LYS A 111 7.85 -6.15 -3.80
C LYS A 111 9.19 -6.67 -4.32
N LYS A 112 9.32 -6.86 -5.63
CA LYS A 112 10.53 -7.38 -6.28
C LYS A 112 11.72 -6.44 -6.07
N ILE A 113 11.55 -5.14 -6.32
CA ILE A 113 12.62 -4.14 -6.16
C ILE A 113 13.09 -4.03 -4.71
N CYS A 114 12.18 -4.09 -3.73
CA CYS A 114 12.54 -4.07 -2.30
C CYS A 114 13.36 -5.30 -1.85
N GLN A 115 13.30 -6.41 -2.60
CA GLN A 115 14.03 -7.63 -2.29
C GLN A 115 15.40 -7.68 -2.98
N MET A 116 15.69 -6.77 -3.90
CA MET A 116 16.96 -6.73 -4.62
C MET A 116 18.12 -6.35 -3.68
N GLN A 117 19.16 -7.17 -3.69
CA GLN A 117 20.41 -6.91 -2.94
C GLN A 117 21.61 -6.69 -3.87
N THR A 118 21.46 -7.07 -5.14
CA THR A 118 22.50 -6.94 -6.16
C THR A 118 21.90 -6.43 -7.46
N LEU A 119 22.68 -5.67 -8.24
CA LEU A 119 22.35 -5.26 -9.59
C LEU A 119 23.57 -5.46 -10.49
N GLY A 120 23.46 -6.32 -11.50
CA GLY A 120 24.60 -6.63 -12.38
C GLY A 120 25.80 -7.21 -11.61
N GLY A 121 25.55 -7.97 -10.54
CA GLY A 121 26.59 -8.53 -9.67
C GLY A 121 27.19 -7.55 -8.65
N GLN A 122 26.80 -6.28 -8.66
CA GLN A 122 27.26 -5.29 -7.67
C GLN A 122 26.28 -5.21 -6.49
N PRO A 123 26.77 -5.19 -5.23
CA PRO A 123 25.91 -4.98 -4.06
C PRO A 123 25.23 -3.61 -4.08
N ILE A 124 23.94 -3.59 -3.78
CA ILE A 124 23.12 -2.38 -3.77
C ILE A 124 22.27 -2.29 -2.50
N THR A 125 21.76 -1.08 -2.24
CA THR A 125 20.67 -0.81 -1.32
C THR A 125 19.50 -0.20 -2.08
N VAL A 126 18.28 -0.52 -1.66
CA VAL A 126 17.05 0.01 -2.24
C VAL A 126 16.26 0.69 -1.14
N VAL A 127 15.89 1.95 -1.35
CA VAL A 127 15.07 2.72 -0.42
C VAL A 127 13.90 3.37 -1.16
N PRO A 128 12.70 3.48 -0.55
CA PRO A 128 11.64 4.32 -1.09
C PRO A 128 12.13 5.77 -1.24
N HIS A 129 11.72 6.43 -2.32
CA HIS A 129 12.05 7.85 -2.50
C HIS A 129 11.23 8.71 -1.52
N GLU A 130 11.91 9.52 -0.70
CA GLU A 130 11.31 10.25 0.44
C GLU A 130 10.22 11.27 0.07
N ARG A 131 10.30 11.87 -1.12
CA ARG A 131 9.36 12.92 -1.54
C ARG A 131 8.36 12.50 -2.62
N LEU A 132 8.80 11.78 -3.66
CA LEU A 132 7.94 11.44 -4.80
C LEU A 132 6.80 10.47 -4.44
N ASN A 133 6.90 9.74 -3.32
CA ASN A 133 5.83 8.89 -2.82
C ASN A 133 4.79 9.62 -1.96
N TYR A 134 4.99 10.91 -1.68
CA TYR A 134 4.10 11.69 -0.82
C TYR A 134 3.69 12.98 -1.50
N THR A 135 2.46 13.39 -1.23
CA THR A 135 1.96 14.72 -1.57
C THR A 135 1.81 15.54 -0.30
N LYS A 136 1.77 16.87 -0.45
CA LYS A 136 1.48 17.79 0.65
C LYS A 136 0.24 18.59 0.30
N GLY A 137 -0.72 18.65 1.23
CA GLY A 137 -1.95 19.42 1.11
C GLY A 137 -2.12 20.39 2.29
N ILE A 138 -3.08 21.31 2.16
CA ILE A 138 -3.51 22.20 3.23
C ILE A 138 -4.99 21.94 3.47
N ILE A 139 -5.36 21.72 4.73
CA ILE A 139 -6.75 21.61 5.18
C ILE A 139 -6.99 22.77 6.13
N SER A 140 -8.07 23.52 5.90
CA SER A 140 -8.42 24.69 6.68
C SER A 140 -9.88 24.62 7.07
N HIS A 141 -10.15 24.49 8.37
CA HIS A 141 -11.50 24.47 8.92
C HIS A 141 -11.49 25.00 10.36
N ARG A 142 -12.55 25.71 10.77
CA ARG A 142 -12.63 26.32 12.11
C ARG A 142 -12.63 25.27 13.22
N ASP A 143 -13.31 24.14 13.00
CA ASP A 143 -13.43 23.09 14.01
C ASP A 143 -12.09 22.37 14.28
N LEU A 144 -11.15 22.41 13.33
CA LEU A 144 -9.81 21.83 13.50
C LEU A 144 -8.93 22.63 14.46
N LEU A 145 -9.32 23.86 14.83
CA LEU A 145 -8.59 24.68 15.80
C LEU A 145 -8.56 24.05 17.20
N ASN A 146 -9.54 23.19 17.50
CA ASN A 146 -9.66 22.51 18.79
C ASN A 146 -9.06 21.10 18.78
N CYS A 147 -8.60 20.61 17.62
CA CYS A 147 -7.99 19.30 17.47
C CYS A 147 -6.47 19.42 17.56
N SER A 148 -5.83 18.44 18.20
CA SER A 148 -4.38 18.27 18.12
C SER A 148 -3.96 17.72 16.74
N VAL A 149 -2.70 17.93 16.39
CA VAL A 149 -2.14 17.45 15.11
C VAL A 149 -2.20 15.93 15.02
N ASP A 150 -1.97 15.23 16.13
CA ASP A 150 -1.98 13.77 16.20
C ASP A 150 -3.39 13.22 16.01
N GLU A 151 -4.41 13.84 16.63
CA GLU A 151 -5.83 13.47 16.41
C GLU A 151 -6.25 13.65 14.95
N ILE A 152 -5.80 14.73 14.30
CA ILE A 152 -6.09 14.97 12.87
C ILE A 152 -5.43 13.91 12.00
N ALA A 153 -4.15 13.59 12.26
CA ALA A 153 -3.43 12.57 11.49
C ALA A 153 -4.05 11.18 11.67
N GLU A 154 -4.46 10.83 12.90
CA GLU A 154 -5.14 9.57 13.20
C GLU A 154 -6.49 9.48 12.50
N ALA A 155 -7.33 10.52 12.63
CA ALA A 155 -8.66 10.56 12.02
C ALA A 155 -8.63 10.48 10.49
N LEU A 156 -7.58 11.02 9.85
CA LEU A 156 -7.42 11.02 8.38
C LEU A 156 -6.49 9.90 7.86
N SER A 157 -6.08 8.97 8.74
CA SER A 157 -5.15 7.89 8.36
C SER A 157 -5.74 6.95 7.30
N GLU A 158 -7.05 6.72 7.33
CA GLU A 158 -7.77 5.91 6.33
C GLU A 158 -7.78 6.56 4.94
N ASP A 159 -7.67 7.88 4.88
CA ASP A 159 -7.55 8.66 3.64
C ASP A 159 -6.09 8.76 3.15
N GLY A 160 -5.15 8.11 3.86
CA GLY A 160 -3.74 8.07 3.51
C GLY A 160 -2.92 9.25 4.02
N VAL A 161 -3.44 10.01 4.98
CA VAL A 161 -2.63 11.00 5.71
C VAL A 161 -1.65 10.27 6.61
N VAL A 162 -0.36 10.55 6.41
CA VAL A 162 0.74 9.94 7.19
C VAL A 162 1.38 10.91 8.16
N GLU A 163 1.17 12.22 7.96
CA GLU A 163 1.74 13.28 8.78
C GLU A 163 0.85 14.54 8.65
N ALA A 164 0.52 15.15 9.79
CA ALA A 164 -0.12 16.46 9.84
C ALA A 164 0.83 17.47 10.49
N LYS A 165 0.72 18.75 10.11
CA LYS A 165 1.50 19.86 10.69
C LYS A 165 0.66 21.13 10.71
N LEU A 166 0.73 21.91 11.79
CA LEU A 166 0.09 23.21 11.86
C LEU A 166 0.78 24.22 10.94
N MET A 167 -0.03 25.01 10.25
CA MET A 167 0.45 26.20 9.55
C MET A 167 0.49 27.38 10.54
N ILE A 168 1.70 27.84 10.86
CA ILE A 168 1.93 28.95 11.79
C ILE A 168 2.28 30.20 10.98
N THR A 169 1.56 31.29 11.23
CA THR A 169 1.87 32.60 10.65
C THR A 169 2.66 33.41 11.67
N LYS A 170 3.81 33.97 11.25
CA LYS A 170 4.55 34.94 12.07
C LYS A 170 4.00 36.35 11.81
N ARG A 171 3.46 37.01 12.84
CA ARG A 171 3.07 38.43 12.80
C ARG A 171 3.87 39.19 13.87
N ASN A 172 4.60 40.24 13.46
CA ASN A 172 5.39 41.09 14.35
C ASN A 172 6.38 40.31 15.25
N GLY A 173 7.00 39.24 14.71
CA GLY A 173 7.94 38.39 15.46
C GLY A 173 7.28 37.34 16.36
N VAL A 174 5.95 37.34 16.49
CA VAL A 174 5.20 36.36 17.28
C VAL A 174 4.60 35.30 16.36
N SER A 175 4.80 34.04 16.73
CA SER A 175 4.19 32.87 16.06
C SER A 175 2.74 32.74 16.48
N VAL A 176 1.80 32.84 15.55
CA VAL A 176 0.36 32.70 15.79
C VAL A 176 -0.18 31.56 14.93
N ASN A 177 -1.06 30.73 15.50
CA ASN A 177 -1.77 29.73 14.72
C ASN A 177 -2.60 30.41 13.63
N THR A 178 -2.53 29.89 12.41
CA THR A 178 -3.28 30.44 11.29
C THR A 178 -4.72 29.95 11.39
N ALA A 179 -5.60 30.77 11.95
CA ALA A 179 -7.04 30.59 11.82
C ALA A 179 -7.50 31.24 10.51
N SER A 180 -8.21 30.48 9.67
CA SER A 180 -8.94 31.01 8.51
C SER A 180 -10.42 31.16 8.82
#